data_AF-A0A951PVR4-F1
#
_entry.id   AF-A0A951PVR4-F1
#
_cell.length_a   1.000
_cell.length_b   1.000
_cell.length_c   1.000
_cell.angle_alpha   90.00
_cell.angle_beta   90.00
_cell.angle_gamma   90.00
#
_symmetry.space_group_name_H-M   'P 1'
#
loop_
_entity.id
_entity.type
_entity.pdbx_description
1 polymer ?
#
loop_
_entity_poly.entity_id
_entity_poly.type
_entity_poly.pdbx_seq_one_letter_code
_entity_poly.pdbx_strand_id
1 'polypeptide(L)'
;MPIELKQFRENLIYATKAKTAIVMADLQELAALDNFAELQQNKFNKLALYYFLAVVAVIILFVIVSTFQVDAGGLALVKIVLFLTGNGLAIACIYNLVKSSKFSNLNISNYRYELTNRVLQMLSRDMEEDKEIELKLSFKPIVIPENKIETIAHPYKENWKIDKHQHEWLQLKGQFLDKTRFALSATELSKTQYGWKRSRSGKSKYKSKTNSVGLDVVLTLNYPQRRYGAVKVLQNEVTDAVKLPKLSYMKGLKVTEKAIHMAVRIAPQVATNQEEIYQTITMMFLSLYQVLNLAKILAK
;
A
#
# COMPACT_ATOMS: atom_id res chain seq x y z
N MET A 1 -12.46 -19.52 2.90
CA MET A 1 -13.79 -19.06 2.44
C MET A 1 -13.52 -18.20 1.23
N PRO A 2 -14.31 -18.27 0.15
CA PRO A 2 -14.08 -17.42 -1.01
C PRO A 2 -14.10 -15.95 -0.59
N ILE A 3 -13.20 -15.15 -1.16
CA ILE A 3 -13.15 -13.71 -0.88
C ILE A 3 -14.49 -13.09 -1.28
N GLU A 4 -15.13 -12.37 -0.36
CA GLU A 4 -16.31 -11.59 -0.68
C GLU A 4 -15.94 -10.38 -1.53
N LEU A 5 -15.83 -10.59 -2.84
CA LEU A 5 -15.32 -9.60 -3.80
C LEU A 5 -16.04 -8.27 -3.72
N LYS A 6 -17.36 -8.26 -3.49
CA LYS A 6 -18.12 -7.00 -3.38
C LYS A 6 -17.66 -6.17 -2.18
N GLN A 7 -17.57 -6.79 -1.01
CA GLN A 7 -17.13 -6.12 0.21
C GLN A 7 -15.67 -5.68 0.12
N PHE A 8 -14.80 -6.50 -0.48
CA PHE A 8 -13.40 -6.16 -0.69
C PHE A 8 -13.25 -4.94 -1.61
N ARG A 9 -14.02 -4.86 -2.70
CA ARG A 9 -13.96 -3.76 -3.66
C ARG A 9 -14.38 -2.42 -3.06
N GLU A 10 -15.34 -2.43 -2.14
CA GLU A 10 -15.82 -1.21 -1.50
C GLU A 10 -14.89 -0.76 -0.38
N ASN A 11 -14.42 -1.69 0.44
CA ASN A 11 -13.65 -1.36 1.64
C ASN A 11 -12.14 -1.36 1.43
N LEU A 12 -11.63 -2.03 0.38
CA LEU A 12 -10.20 -2.27 0.14
C LEU A 12 -9.50 -2.87 1.36
N ILE A 13 -10.21 -3.68 2.15
CA ILE A 13 -9.70 -4.33 3.35
C ILE A 13 -9.99 -5.82 3.21
N TYR A 14 -8.94 -6.62 3.36
CA TYR A 14 -9.00 -8.05 3.48
C TYR A 14 -8.76 -8.42 4.95
N ALA A 15 -9.74 -9.02 5.62
CA ALA A 15 -9.62 -9.47 7.00
C ALA A 15 -10.15 -10.89 7.12
N THR A 16 -9.33 -11.80 7.66
CA THR A 16 -9.67 -13.21 7.77
C THR A 16 -9.03 -13.82 9.02
N LYS A 17 -9.67 -14.89 9.50
CA LYS A 17 -9.11 -15.79 10.50
C LYS A 17 -9.26 -17.21 9.98
N ALA A 18 -8.18 -17.78 9.45
CA ALA A 18 -8.22 -19.05 8.74
C ALA A 18 -6.85 -19.75 8.78
N LYS A 19 -6.80 -21.01 8.32
CA LYS A 19 -5.54 -21.75 8.17
C LYS A 19 -4.61 -21.06 7.17
N THR A 20 -3.30 -21.19 7.37
CA THR A 20 -2.24 -20.65 6.49
C THR A 20 -2.48 -20.92 5.02
N ALA A 21 -2.80 -22.16 4.66
CA ALA A 21 -3.03 -22.57 3.26
C ALA A 21 -4.19 -21.80 2.61
N ILE A 22 -5.28 -21.57 3.34
CA ILE A 22 -6.44 -20.82 2.86
C ILE A 22 -6.04 -19.36 2.67
N VAL A 23 -5.39 -18.75 3.67
CA VAL A 23 -4.95 -17.36 3.59
C VAL A 23 -4.00 -17.13 2.41
N MET A 24 -3.06 -18.05 2.17
CA MET A 24 -2.15 -17.97 1.03
C MET A 24 -2.86 -18.09 -0.32
N ALA A 25 -3.85 -18.98 -0.43
CA ALA A 25 -4.68 -19.09 -1.63
C ALA A 25 -5.49 -17.81 -1.87
N ASP A 26 -6.06 -17.22 -0.82
CA ASP A 26 -6.78 -15.96 -0.90
C ASP A 26 -5.85 -14.80 -1.36
N LEU A 27 -4.60 -14.75 -0.86
CA LEU A 27 -3.62 -13.75 -1.32
C LEU A 27 -3.23 -13.94 -2.80
N GLN A 28 -3.20 -15.18 -3.30
CA GLN A 28 -2.99 -15.45 -4.73
C GLN A 28 -4.20 -15.02 -5.57
N GLU A 29 -5.41 -15.22 -5.06
CA GLU A 29 -6.63 -14.73 -5.70
C GLU A 29 -6.62 -13.18 -5.78
N LEU A 30 -6.22 -12.49 -4.71
CA LEU A 30 -6.04 -11.03 -4.73
C LEU A 30 -5.02 -10.60 -5.80
N ALA A 31 -3.88 -11.29 -5.90
CA ALA A 31 -2.88 -11.03 -6.92
C ALA A 31 -3.44 -11.23 -8.34
N ALA A 32 -4.23 -12.28 -8.56
CA ALA A 32 -4.85 -12.54 -9.86
C ALA A 32 -5.90 -11.46 -10.24
N LEU A 33 -6.68 -11.01 -9.26
CA LEU A 33 -7.66 -9.93 -9.45
C LEU A 33 -7.01 -8.60 -9.79
N ASP A 34 -5.91 -8.27 -9.11
CA ASP A 34 -5.13 -7.05 -9.36
C ASP A 34 -4.52 -7.06 -10.76
N ASN A 35 -3.85 -8.16 -11.13
CA ASN A 35 -3.31 -8.35 -12.48
C ASN A 35 -4.40 -8.23 -13.56
N PHE A 36 -5.58 -8.82 -13.33
CA PHE A 36 -6.71 -8.69 -14.24
C PHE A 36 -7.18 -7.23 -14.35
N ALA A 37 -7.28 -6.51 -13.23
CA ALA A 37 -7.66 -5.10 -13.21
C ALA A 37 -6.64 -4.23 -13.96
N GLU A 38 -5.34 -4.45 -13.76
CA GLU A 38 -4.26 -3.75 -14.45
C GLU A 38 -4.31 -3.97 -15.97
N LEU A 39 -4.47 -5.23 -16.42
CA LEU A 39 -4.58 -5.55 -17.84
C LEU A 39 -5.80 -4.88 -18.49
N GLN A 40 -6.95 -4.90 -17.83
CA GLN A 40 -8.16 -4.24 -18.33
C GLN A 40 -7.98 -2.73 -18.36
N GLN A 41 -7.45 -2.13 -17.29
CA GLN A 41 -7.17 -0.70 -17.21
C GLN A 41 -6.25 -0.27 -18.35
N ASN A 42 -5.17 -1.01 -18.60
CA ASN A 42 -4.23 -0.73 -19.69
C ASN A 42 -4.88 -0.86 -21.07
N LYS A 43 -5.75 -1.86 -21.27
CA LYS A 43 -6.52 -2.01 -22.52
C LYS A 43 -7.43 -0.81 -22.76
N PHE A 44 -8.24 -0.41 -21.77
CA PHE A 44 -9.15 0.72 -21.90
C PHE A 44 -8.42 2.06 -22.04
N ASN A 45 -7.27 2.24 -21.38
CA ASN A 45 -6.41 3.41 -21.57
C ASN A 45 -5.86 3.52 -23.00
N LYS A 46 -5.38 2.40 -23.57
CA LYS A 46 -4.91 2.37 -24.97
C LYS A 46 -6.03 2.71 -25.95
N LEU A 47 -7.21 2.13 -25.76
CA LEU A 47 -8.39 2.44 -26.58
C LEU A 47 -8.80 3.90 -26.44
N ALA A 48 -8.87 4.44 -25.22
CA ALA A 48 -9.19 5.85 -24.99
C ALA A 48 -8.18 6.78 -25.70
N LEU A 49 -6.89 6.45 -25.68
CA LEU A 49 -5.85 7.19 -26.40
C LEU A 49 -6.07 7.17 -27.91
N TYR A 50 -6.38 6.00 -28.50
CA TYR A 50 -6.68 5.92 -29.93
C TYR A 50 -7.93 6.73 -30.32
N TYR A 51 -9.01 6.65 -29.53
CA TYR A 51 -10.19 7.48 -29.76
C TYR A 51 -9.90 8.98 -29.61
N PHE A 52 -9.09 9.36 -28.62
CA PHE A 52 -8.66 10.75 -28.44
C PHE A 52 -7.88 11.27 -29.66
N LEU A 53 -6.90 10.50 -30.16
CA LEU A 53 -6.17 10.86 -31.37
C LEU A 53 -7.08 10.96 -32.60
N ALA A 54 -8.06 10.05 -32.73
CA ALA A 54 -9.03 10.10 -33.81
C ALA A 54 -9.92 11.35 -33.73
N VAL A 55 -10.37 11.75 -32.53
CA VAL A 55 -11.11 13.01 -32.31
C VAL A 55 -10.27 14.22 -32.75
N VAL A 56 -8.99 14.27 -32.35
CA VAL A 56 -8.08 15.35 -32.74
C VAL A 56 -7.91 15.40 -34.27
N ALA A 57 -7.75 14.25 -34.93
CA ALA A 57 -7.64 14.18 -36.38
C ALA A 57 -8.91 14.67 -37.09
N VAL A 58 -10.10 14.30 -36.59
CA VAL A 58 -11.39 14.78 -37.12
C VAL A 58 -11.54 16.29 -36.93
N ILE A 59 -11.12 16.84 -35.79
CA ILE A 59 -11.14 18.30 -35.54
C ILE A 59 -10.23 19.03 -36.53
N ILE A 60 -9.00 18.54 -36.74
CA ILE A 60 -8.06 19.12 -37.70
C ILE A 60 -8.67 19.09 -39.11
N LEU A 61 -9.22 17.95 -39.53
CA LEU A 61 -9.84 17.79 -40.85
C LEU A 61 -11.07 18.70 -41.00
N PHE A 62 -11.88 18.84 -39.95
CA PHE A 62 -13.02 19.77 -39.92
C PHE A 62 -12.58 21.23 -40.10
N VAL A 63 -11.48 21.65 -39.46
CA VAL A 63 -10.90 23.00 -39.62
C VAL A 63 -10.42 23.19 -41.06
N ILE A 64 -9.67 22.24 -41.62
CA ILE A 64 -9.18 22.29 -43.00
C ILE A 64 -10.35 22.42 -43.98
N VAL A 65 -11.36 21.55 -43.90
CA VAL A 65 -12.56 21.60 -44.77
C VAL A 65 -13.35 22.90 -44.58
N SER A 66 -13.29 23.52 -43.40
CA SER A 66 -13.96 24.80 -43.13
C SER A 66 -13.24 26.00 -43.72
N THR A 67 -11.94 25.90 -44.04
CA THR A 67 -11.19 26.98 -44.72
C THR A 67 -11.45 27.07 -46.21
N PHE A 68 -11.98 26.02 -46.85
CA PHE A 68 -12.37 26.05 -48.26
C PHE A 68 -13.73 26.74 -48.42
N GLN A 69 -13.74 27.97 -48.92
CA GLN A 69 -14.93 28.71 -49.33
C GLN A 69 -15.40 28.26 -50.72
N VAL A 70 -16.05 27.11 -50.81
CA VAL A 70 -16.67 26.64 -52.05
C VAL A 70 -18.17 26.44 -51.80
N ASP A 71 -19.00 27.15 -52.56
CA ASP A 71 -20.48 27.15 -52.47
C ASP A 71 -21.13 25.86 -53.01
N ALA A 72 -20.52 24.70 -52.73
CA ALA A 72 -21.03 23.40 -53.12
C ALA A 72 -21.74 22.75 -51.93
N GLY A 73 -23.04 22.47 -52.07
CA GLY A 73 -23.85 21.77 -51.05
C GLY A 73 -23.26 20.43 -50.58
N GLY A 74 -22.37 19.80 -51.37
CA GLY A 74 -21.61 18.61 -50.97
C GLY A 74 -20.68 18.83 -49.76
N LEU A 75 -20.07 20.02 -49.61
CA LEU A 75 -19.19 20.32 -48.47
C LEU A 75 -19.96 20.49 -47.16
N ALA A 76 -21.22 20.92 -47.23
CA ALA A 76 -22.10 21.00 -46.06
C ALA A 76 -22.38 19.61 -45.48
N LEU A 77 -22.65 18.62 -46.34
CA LEU A 77 -22.85 17.23 -45.92
C LEU A 77 -21.58 16.63 -45.28
N VAL A 78 -20.40 16.90 -45.86
CA VAL A 78 -19.11 16.44 -45.28
C VAL A 78 -18.90 17.02 -43.88
N LYS A 79 -19.19 18.31 -43.66
CA LYS A 79 -19.09 18.95 -42.34
C LYS A 79 -20.02 18.30 -41.31
N ILE A 80 -21.26 17.99 -41.70
CA ILE A 80 -22.23 17.29 -40.83
C ILE A 80 -21.72 15.89 -40.47
N VAL A 81 -21.22 15.12 -41.44
CA VAL A 81 -20.67 13.78 -41.20
C VAL A 81 -19.46 13.82 -40.27
N LEU A 82 -18.55 14.77 -40.47
CA LEU A 82 -17.38 14.94 -39.60
C LEU A 82 -17.78 15.33 -38.18
N PHE A 83 -18.78 16.21 -38.03
CA PHE A 83 -19.30 16.58 -36.73
C PHE A 83 -19.92 15.38 -36.00
N LEU A 84 -20.79 14.60 -36.67
CA LEU A 84 -21.41 13.41 -36.08
C LEU A 84 -20.35 12.34 -35.72
N THR A 85 -19.38 12.11 -36.60
CA THR A 85 -18.28 11.18 -36.36
C THR A 85 -17.43 11.62 -35.17
N GLY A 86 -17.09 12.91 -35.09
CA GLY A 86 -16.34 13.48 -33.97
C GLY A 86 -17.07 13.31 -32.63
N ASN A 87 -18.38 13.57 -32.60
CA ASN A 87 -19.19 13.35 -31.39
C ASN A 87 -19.25 11.87 -30.99
N GLY A 88 -19.45 10.95 -31.95
CA GLY A 88 -19.45 9.51 -31.68
C GLY A 88 -18.12 9.02 -31.09
N LEU A 89 -16.99 9.48 -31.64
CA LEU A 89 -15.65 9.16 -31.13
C LEU A 89 -15.40 9.77 -29.75
N ALA A 90 -15.90 10.98 -29.48
CA ALA A 90 -15.79 11.61 -28.17
C ALA A 90 -16.56 10.83 -27.10
N ILE A 91 -17.78 10.38 -27.40
CA ILE A 91 -18.57 9.52 -26.49
C ILE A 91 -17.83 8.20 -26.21
N ALA A 92 -17.28 7.56 -27.26
CA ALA A 92 -16.49 6.35 -27.10
C ALA A 92 -15.23 6.58 -26.25
N CYS A 93 -14.54 7.71 -26.42
CA CYS A 93 -13.39 8.10 -25.60
C CYS A 93 -13.78 8.22 -24.12
N ILE A 94 -14.85 8.97 -23.82
CA ILE A 94 -15.37 9.13 -22.45
C ILE A 94 -15.75 7.78 -21.84
N TYR A 95 -16.43 6.92 -22.60
CA TYR A 95 -16.80 5.57 -22.14
C TYR A 95 -15.57 4.75 -21.73
N ASN A 96 -14.52 4.73 -22.56
CA ASN A 96 -13.29 3.99 -22.26
C ASN A 96 -12.55 4.59 -21.05
N LEU A 97 -12.54 5.92 -20.89
CA LEU A 97 -11.98 6.57 -19.70
C LEU A 97 -12.75 6.21 -18.43
N VAL A 98 -14.09 6.21 -18.47
CA VAL A 98 -14.93 5.79 -17.34
C VAL A 98 -14.68 4.33 -16.99
N LYS A 99 -14.58 3.44 -17.98
CA LYS A 99 -14.25 2.03 -17.76
C LYS A 99 -12.86 1.86 -17.16
N SER A 100 -11.85 2.56 -17.68
CA SER A 100 -10.49 2.56 -17.13
C SER A 100 -10.47 3.02 -15.67
N SER A 101 -11.19 4.10 -15.34
CA SER A 101 -11.30 4.60 -13.96
C SER A 101 -11.99 3.61 -13.02
N LYS A 102 -12.96 2.82 -13.50
CA LYS A 102 -13.56 1.75 -12.69
C LYS A 102 -12.54 0.65 -12.37
N PHE A 103 -11.68 0.29 -13.31
CA PHE A 103 -10.61 -0.69 -13.09
C PHE A 103 -9.45 -0.12 -12.28
N SER A 104 -9.15 1.18 -12.37
CA SER A 104 -8.11 1.80 -11.54
C SER A 104 -8.42 1.74 -10.05
N ASN A 105 -9.70 1.74 -9.67
CA ASN A 105 -10.10 1.58 -8.26
C ASN A 105 -9.84 0.16 -7.73
N LEU A 106 -9.63 -0.81 -8.62
CA LEU A 106 -9.30 -2.19 -8.29
C LEU A 106 -7.79 -2.48 -8.36
N ASN A 107 -7.02 -1.54 -8.90
CA ASN A 107 -5.56 -1.59 -8.92
C ASN A 107 -5.06 -1.26 -7.51
N ILE A 108 -4.66 -2.30 -6.78
CA ILE A 108 -4.23 -2.23 -5.39
C ILE A 108 -2.70 -2.25 -5.31
N SER A 109 -2.14 -1.88 -4.16
CA SER A 109 -0.68 -1.88 -4.02
C SER A 109 -0.08 -3.29 -3.98
N ASN A 110 0.63 -3.68 -5.05
CA ASN A 110 1.20 -5.02 -5.25
C ASN A 110 2.04 -5.49 -4.06
N TYR A 111 2.93 -4.63 -3.58
CA TYR A 111 3.86 -4.98 -2.49
C TYR A 111 3.15 -5.44 -1.21
N ARG A 112 1.91 -5.00 -0.94
CA ARG A 112 1.21 -5.33 0.31
C ARG A 112 0.79 -6.79 0.36
N TYR A 113 0.21 -7.34 -0.71
CA TYR A 113 -0.15 -8.76 -0.75
C TYR A 113 1.07 -9.65 -1.02
N GLU A 114 2.02 -9.20 -1.86
CA GLU A 114 3.22 -9.98 -2.19
C GLU A 114 4.15 -10.13 -0.98
N LEU A 115 4.38 -9.04 -0.23
CA LEU A 115 5.14 -9.10 1.02
C LEU A 115 4.46 -10.06 2.00
N THR A 116 3.15 -9.91 2.20
CA THR A 116 2.41 -10.70 3.18
C THR A 116 2.48 -12.18 2.83
N ASN A 117 2.36 -12.53 1.55
CA ASN A 117 2.52 -13.91 1.09
C ASN A 117 3.91 -14.46 1.39
N ARG A 118 4.99 -13.71 1.11
CA ARG A 118 6.36 -14.13 1.43
C ARG A 118 6.60 -14.27 2.94
N VAL A 119 6.10 -13.34 3.74
CA VAL A 119 6.20 -13.40 5.21
C VAL A 119 5.45 -14.62 5.72
N LEU A 120 4.23 -14.89 5.22
CA LEU A 120 3.48 -16.09 5.58
C LEU A 120 4.20 -17.38 5.19
N GLN A 121 4.81 -17.46 4.00
CA GLN A 121 5.59 -18.62 3.57
C GLN A 121 6.81 -18.89 4.46
N MET A 122 7.47 -17.83 4.93
CA MET A 122 8.56 -17.95 5.88
C MET A 122 8.04 -18.48 7.23
N LEU A 123 6.97 -17.88 7.75
CA LEU A 123 6.41 -18.21 9.06
C LEU A 123 5.75 -19.59 9.10
N SER A 124 5.11 -20.02 8.00
CA SER A 124 4.38 -21.28 7.93
C SER A 124 5.27 -22.50 8.16
N ARG A 125 6.58 -22.37 7.99
CA ARG A 125 7.56 -23.44 8.27
C ARG A 125 7.62 -23.81 9.75
N ASP A 126 7.38 -22.85 10.64
CA ASP A 126 7.46 -23.02 12.10
C ASP A 126 6.08 -23.02 12.78
N MET A 127 5.01 -23.08 11.97
CA MET A 127 3.62 -23.10 12.44
C MET A 127 3.00 -24.48 12.23
N GLU A 128 2.05 -24.81 13.08
CA GLU A 128 1.24 -26.03 12.94
C GLU A 128 0.20 -25.85 11.82
N GLU A 129 0.07 -26.83 10.93
CA GLU A 129 -0.80 -26.75 9.74
C GLU A 129 -2.27 -26.46 10.06
N ASP A 130 -2.73 -26.94 11.22
CA ASP A 130 -4.12 -26.77 11.66
C ASP A 130 -4.39 -25.48 12.44
N LYS A 131 -3.36 -24.67 12.73
CA LYS A 131 -3.55 -23.42 13.49
C LYS A 131 -4.03 -22.29 12.59
N GLU A 132 -5.02 -21.58 13.10
CA GLU A 132 -5.54 -20.37 12.46
C GLU A 132 -4.58 -19.20 12.61
N ILE A 133 -4.45 -18.43 11.54
CA ILE A 133 -3.82 -17.12 11.49
C ILE A 133 -4.91 -16.05 11.37
N GLU A 134 -4.74 -14.97 12.09
CA GLU A 134 -5.52 -13.75 11.91
C GLU A 134 -4.71 -12.79 11.03
N LEU A 135 -5.25 -12.47 9.86
CA LEU A 135 -4.66 -11.52 8.92
C LEU A 135 -5.64 -10.40 8.64
N LYS A 136 -5.17 -9.17 8.75
CA LYS A 136 -5.84 -7.97 8.27
C LYS A 136 -4.88 -7.18 7.39
N LEU A 137 -5.29 -6.97 6.16
CA LEU A 137 -4.59 -6.25 5.11
C LEU A 137 -5.49 -5.11 4.61
N SER A 138 -4.99 -3.89 4.64
CA SER A 138 -5.66 -2.74 4.04
C SER A 138 -4.90 -2.30 2.80
N PHE A 139 -5.62 -2.00 1.74
CA PHE A 139 -5.12 -1.42 0.49
C PHE A 139 -5.58 0.03 0.31
N LYS A 140 -6.20 0.63 1.34
CA LYS A 140 -6.59 2.03 1.31
C LYS A 140 -5.35 2.94 1.14
N PRO A 141 -5.50 4.06 0.40
CA PRO A 141 -4.45 5.06 0.32
C PRO A 141 -4.22 5.71 1.69
N ILE A 142 -2.96 6.07 1.99
CA ILE A 142 -2.62 6.68 3.27
C ILE A 142 -3.21 8.08 3.43
N VAL A 143 -3.24 8.88 2.35
CA VAL A 143 -3.70 10.27 2.37
C VAL A 143 -5.22 10.33 2.23
N ILE A 144 -5.91 9.91 3.28
CA ILE A 144 -7.37 10.03 3.43
C ILE A 144 -7.70 10.68 4.79
N PRO A 145 -8.86 11.34 4.92
CA PRO A 145 -9.26 11.99 6.17
C PRO A 145 -9.25 11.06 7.38
N GLU A 146 -9.61 9.79 7.20
CA GLU A 146 -9.70 8.79 8.27
C GLU A 146 -8.34 8.43 8.87
N ASN A 147 -7.26 8.55 8.09
CA ASN A 147 -5.90 8.24 8.53
C ASN A 147 -5.18 9.47 9.10
N LYS A 148 -5.83 10.63 9.17
CA LYS A 148 -5.24 11.87 9.65
C LYS A 148 -5.23 11.88 11.18
N ILE A 149 -4.04 11.94 11.78
CA ILE A 149 -3.90 11.98 13.25
C ILE A 149 -3.97 13.41 13.77
N GLU A 150 -3.25 14.32 13.11
CA GLU A 150 -3.09 15.69 13.60
C GLU A 150 -2.86 16.68 12.47
N THR A 151 -3.24 17.93 12.75
CA THR A 151 -2.90 19.11 11.93
C THR A 151 -2.05 20.04 12.78
N ILE A 152 -0.84 20.35 12.32
CA ILE A 152 0.04 21.31 12.99
C ILE A 152 0.35 22.49 12.07
N ALA A 153 0.61 23.66 12.64
CA ALA A 153 1.11 24.80 11.88
C ALA A 153 2.53 24.49 11.35
N HIS A 154 2.83 24.96 10.14
CA HIS A 154 4.17 24.77 9.58
C HIS A 154 5.17 25.68 10.32
N PRO A 155 6.28 25.14 10.87
CA PRO A 155 7.17 25.90 11.76
C PRO A 155 7.83 27.11 11.09
N TYR A 156 8.09 27.05 9.79
CA TYR A 156 8.82 28.10 9.04
C TYR A 156 7.99 28.82 7.97
N LYS A 157 6.71 28.48 7.79
CA LYS A 157 5.89 29.03 6.70
C LYS A 157 4.57 29.48 7.29
N GLU A 158 4.41 30.79 7.36
CA GLU A 158 3.18 31.40 7.85
C GLU A 158 2.00 30.96 6.98
N ASN A 159 0.85 30.68 7.62
CA ASN A 159 -0.38 30.21 6.96
C ASN A 159 -0.25 28.87 6.21
N TRP A 160 0.84 28.12 6.44
CA TRP A 160 0.94 26.73 6.01
C TRP A 160 0.62 25.79 7.17
N LYS A 161 0.05 24.64 6.82
CA LYS A 161 -0.31 23.56 7.73
C LYS A 161 0.40 22.28 7.31
N ILE A 162 0.57 21.37 8.25
CA ILE A 162 1.10 20.03 8.06
C ILE A 162 0.10 19.06 8.66
N ASP A 163 -0.46 18.21 7.81
CA ASP A 163 -1.24 17.06 8.24
C ASP A 163 -0.31 15.86 8.39
N LYS A 164 -0.36 15.17 9.52
CA LYS A 164 0.30 13.87 9.69
C LYS A 164 -0.72 12.76 9.53
N HIS A 165 -0.38 11.78 8.71
CA HIS A 165 -1.20 10.61 8.45
C HIS A 165 -0.48 9.35 8.90
N GLN A 166 -1.24 8.41 9.45
CA GLN A 166 -0.78 7.09 9.84
C GLN A 166 -1.80 6.06 9.39
N HIS A 167 -1.31 4.97 8.80
CA HIS A 167 -2.16 3.90 8.32
C HIS A 167 -1.55 2.54 8.65
N GLU A 168 -2.16 1.82 9.58
CA GLU A 168 -1.85 0.39 9.80
C GLU A 168 -2.45 -0.41 8.66
N TRP A 169 -1.59 -0.85 7.74
CA TRP A 169 -2.02 -1.57 6.55
C TRP A 169 -1.84 -3.08 6.68
N LEU A 170 -1.00 -3.56 7.59
CA LEU A 170 -0.81 -4.97 7.90
C LEU A 170 -0.98 -5.21 9.39
N GLN A 171 -1.76 -6.23 9.73
CA GLN A 171 -1.78 -6.86 11.02
C GLN A 171 -1.85 -8.37 10.82
N LEU A 172 -0.87 -9.08 11.36
CA LEU A 172 -0.72 -10.51 11.22
C LEU A 172 -0.47 -11.12 12.61
N LYS A 173 -1.31 -12.05 13.03
CA LYS A 173 -1.16 -12.77 14.30
C LYS A 173 -1.23 -14.27 14.08
N GLY A 174 -0.43 -15.00 14.84
CA GLY A 174 -0.41 -16.44 14.78
C GLY A 174 0.30 -17.06 15.98
N GLN A 175 0.46 -18.38 15.92
CA GLN A 175 1.13 -19.16 16.96
C GLN A 175 2.06 -20.18 16.33
N PHE A 176 3.28 -20.23 16.83
CA PHE A 176 4.28 -21.20 16.42
C PHE A 176 4.17 -22.52 17.21
N LEU A 177 4.86 -23.56 16.73
CA LEU A 177 4.89 -24.90 17.34
C LEU A 177 5.39 -24.90 18.79
N ASP A 178 6.25 -23.95 19.15
CA ASP A 178 6.81 -23.79 20.50
C ASP A 178 5.83 -23.14 21.49
N LYS A 179 4.59 -22.88 21.05
CA LYS A 179 3.50 -22.16 21.72
C LYS A 179 3.72 -20.65 21.84
N THR A 180 4.77 -20.10 21.25
CA THR A 180 4.97 -18.64 21.17
C THR A 180 3.94 -18.05 20.20
N ARG A 181 3.22 -17.03 20.65
CA ARG A 181 2.28 -16.26 19.82
C ARG A 181 2.98 -15.03 19.30
N PHE A 182 2.81 -14.73 18.02
CA PHE A 182 3.33 -13.51 17.44
C PHE A 182 2.21 -12.57 17.02
N ALA A 183 2.51 -11.27 17.08
CA ALA A 183 1.71 -10.22 16.48
C ALA A 183 2.65 -9.26 15.75
N LEU A 184 2.50 -9.19 14.44
CA LEU A 184 3.23 -8.30 13.54
C LEU A 184 2.26 -7.24 13.04
N SER A 185 2.66 -5.97 13.07
CA SER A 185 1.95 -4.91 12.36
C SER A 185 2.90 -4.03 11.57
N ALA A 186 2.39 -3.48 10.46
CA ALA A 186 3.12 -2.52 9.64
C ALA A 186 2.26 -1.27 9.42
N THR A 187 2.82 -0.13 9.78
CA THR A 187 2.15 1.17 9.84
C THR A 187 2.88 2.19 8.99
N GLU A 188 2.26 2.58 7.89
CA GLU A 188 2.81 3.57 6.98
C GLU A 188 2.58 4.99 7.54
N LEU A 189 3.60 5.84 7.43
CA LEU A 189 3.58 7.21 7.93
C LEU A 189 3.80 8.19 6.77
N SER A 190 2.95 9.21 6.67
CA SER A 190 3.13 10.30 5.70
C SER A 190 2.78 11.66 6.30
N LYS A 191 3.26 12.72 5.64
CA LYS A 191 2.91 14.09 5.98
C LYS A 191 2.55 14.88 4.74
N THR A 192 1.47 15.64 4.81
CA THR A 192 1.01 16.53 3.75
C THR A 192 1.15 17.97 4.21
N GLN A 193 2.06 18.70 3.57
CA GLN A 193 2.28 20.12 3.83
C GLN A 193 1.50 20.93 2.82
N TYR A 194 0.71 21.91 3.26
CA TYR A 194 -0.10 22.70 2.35
C TYR A 194 -0.32 24.13 2.84
N GLY A 195 -0.59 25.04 1.90
CA GLY A 195 -0.85 26.44 2.19
C GLY A 195 -0.92 27.29 0.93
N TRP A 196 -1.22 28.57 1.11
CA TRP A 196 -1.22 29.55 0.02
C TRP A 196 0.18 30.13 -0.16
N LYS A 197 0.60 30.29 -1.41
CA LYS A 197 1.86 30.94 -1.78
C LYS A 197 1.60 32.02 -2.81
N ARG A 198 2.08 33.24 -2.53
CA ARG A 198 2.06 34.34 -3.49
C ARG A 198 3.18 34.15 -4.52
N SER A 199 2.83 34.28 -5.81
CA SER A 199 3.78 34.22 -6.92
C SER A 199 4.37 35.61 -7.23
N ARG A 200 5.45 35.67 -8.02
CA ARG A 200 6.07 36.94 -8.47
C ARG A 200 5.07 37.85 -9.20
N SER A 201 4.07 37.29 -9.88
CA SER A 201 2.99 38.04 -10.56
C SER A 201 1.90 38.60 -9.62
N GLY A 202 2.06 38.45 -8.29
CA GLY A 202 1.06 38.87 -7.30
C GLY A 202 -0.09 37.87 -7.07
N LYS A 203 -0.32 36.92 -7.98
CA LYS A 203 -1.36 35.88 -7.84
C LYS A 203 -1.03 34.90 -6.70
N SER A 204 -2.01 34.64 -5.83
CA SER A 204 -1.94 33.61 -4.79
C SER A 204 -2.32 32.25 -5.37
N LYS A 205 -1.55 31.21 -5.07
CA LYS A 205 -1.84 29.83 -5.49
C LYS A 205 -1.74 28.89 -4.30
N TYR A 206 -2.71 28.00 -4.17
CA TYR A 206 -2.65 26.90 -3.23
C TYR A 206 -1.56 25.91 -3.65
N LYS A 207 -0.79 25.43 -2.69
CA LYS A 207 0.27 24.45 -2.88
C LYS A 207 0.14 23.37 -1.82
N SER A 208 0.27 22.12 -2.24
CA SER A 208 0.37 20.97 -1.37
C SER A 208 1.55 20.09 -1.78
N LYS A 209 2.16 19.42 -0.82
CA LYS A 209 3.20 18.41 -1.04
C LYS A 209 3.06 17.31 0.02
N THR A 210 2.84 16.09 -0.43
CA THR A 210 2.87 14.90 0.42
C THR A 210 4.26 14.29 0.37
N ASN A 211 4.80 13.90 1.51
CA ASN A 211 6.04 13.14 1.61
C ASN A 211 5.83 11.92 2.51
N SER A 212 6.39 10.77 2.11
CA SER A 212 6.51 9.62 3.00
C SER A 212 7.46 9.93 4.15
N VAL A 213 7.11 9.50 5.35
CA VAL A 213 7.93 9.65 6.57
C VAL A 213 8.66 8.34 6.88
N GLY A 214 8.11 7.20 6.47
CA GLY A 214 8.69 5.87 6.69
C GLY A 214 7.62 4.83 6.96
N LEU A 215 8.07 3.63 7.32
CA LEU A 215 7.21 2.51 7.72
C LEU A 215 7.61 2.04 9.13
N ASP A 216 6.68 2.08 10.07
CA ASP A 216 6.85 1.52 11.41
C ASP A 216 6.41 0.05 11.39
N VAL A 217 7.34 -0.86 11.68
CA VAL A 217 7.08 -2.29 11.81
C VAL A 217 7.20 -2.66 13.28
N VAL A 218 6.15 -3.28 13.84
CA VAL A 218 6.11 -3.69 15.24
C VAL A 218 5.93 -5.20 15.30
N LEU A 219 6.83 -5.88 15.99
CA LEU A 219 6.76 -7.30 16.26
C LEU A 219 6.67 -7.54 17.76
N THR A 220 5.67 -8.30 18.17
CA THR A 220 5.49 -8.77 19.54
C THR A 220 5.52 -10.29 19.56
N LEU A 221 6.38 -10.87 20.39
CA LEU A 221 6.38 -12.30 20.68
C LEU A 221 5.94 -12.51 22.13
N ASN A 222 4.85 -13.24 22.32
CA ASN A 222 4.35 -13.68 23.64
C ASN A 222 4.70 -15.16 23.83
N TYR A 223 5.42 -15.50 24.88
CA TYR A 223 6.00 -16.83 25.04
C TYR A 223 5.73 -17.43 26.44
N PRO A 224 5.75 -18.76 26.57
CA PRO A 224 5.54 -19.42 27.86
C PRO A 224 6.74 -19.22 28.80
N GLN A 225 6.49 -18.57 29.95
CA GLN A 225 7.51 -18.29 30.97
C GLN A 225 8.25 -19.53 31.47
N ARG A 226 7.56 -20.69 31.56
CA ARG A 226 8.18 -21.97 31.97
C ARG A 226 9.35 -22.39 31.05
N ARG A 227 9.34 -21.97 29.78
CA ARG A 227 10.38 -22.33 28.79
C ARG A 227 11.47 -21.27 28.68
N TYR A 228 11.14 -20.01 28.96
CA TYR A 228 11.98 -18.85 28.69
C TYR A 228 12.12 -17.94 29.92
N GLY A 229 12.25 -18.52 31.12
CA GLY A 229 12.20 -17.78 32.39
C GLY A 229 13.32 -16.75 32.58
N ALA A 230 14.48 -16.97 31.95
CA ALA A 230 15.67 -16.12 32.10
C ALA A 230 15.72 -14.90 31.16
N VAL A 231 14.67 -14.64 30.36
CA VAL A 231 14.69 -13.57 29.34
C VAL A 231 14.97 -12.17 29.92
N LYS A 232 14.54 -11.90 31.16
CA LYS A 232 14.75 -10.60 31.82
C LYS A 232 16.24 -10.30 32.09
N VAL A 233 17.06 -11.33 32.30
CA VAL A 233 18.51 -11.20 32.52
C VAL A 233 19.19 -10.66 31.27
N LEU A 234 18.68 -11.02 30.09
CA LEU A 234 19.25 -10.62 28.81
C LEU A 234 18.88 -9.21 28.37
N GLN A 235 18.01 -8.48 29.09
CA GLN A 235 17.44 -7.21 28.63
C GLN A 235 18.51 -6.19 28.17
N ASN A 236 19.62 -6.08 28.90
CA ASN A 236 20.69 -5.13 28.58
C ASN A 236 21.50 -5.58 27.35
N GLU A 237 21.74 -6.87 27.20
CA GLU A 237 22.54 -7.44 26.11
C GLU A 237 21.74 -7.59 24.81
N VAL A 238 20.41 -7.68 24.88
CA VAL A 238 19.59 -7.87 23.69
C VAL A 238 19.72 -6.70 22.73
N THR A 239 19.76 -5.47 23.24
CA THR A 239 19.79 -4.26 22.41
C THR A 239 20.98 -4.27 21.44
N ASP A 240 22.15 -4.72 21.90
CA ASP A 240 23.37 -4.81 21.10
C ASP A 240 23.40 -6.04 20.18
N ALA A 241 22.64 -7.08 20.54
CA ALA A 241 22.54 -8.31 19.75
C ALA A 241 21.62 -8.19 18.53
N VAL A 242 20.66 -7.25 18.53
CA VAL A 242 19.72 -7.06 17.41
C VAL A 242 20.46 -6.47 16.21
N LYS A 243 20.52 -7.22 15.11
CA LYS A 243 21.07 -6.76 13.83
C LYS A 243 19.93 -6.44 12.88
N LEU A 244 19.86 -5.17 12.46
CA LEU A 244 18.86 -4.69 11.49
C LEU A 244 19.53 -4.29 10.16
N PRO A 245 18.82 -4.35 9.03
CA PRO A 245 19.28 -3.81 7.75
C PRO A 245 19.65 -2.32 7.82
N LYS A 246 20.58 -1.88 6.96
CA LYS A 246 21.14 -0.51 6.95
C LYS A 246 20.08 0.61 6.85
N LEU A 247 18.98 0.35 6.15
CA LEU A 247 17.90 1.33 5.91
C LEU A 247 16.77 1.24 6.93
N SER A 248 17.01 0.54 8.03
CA SER A 248 16.08 0.38 9.13
C SER A 248 16.78 0.67 10.45
N TYR A 249 16.05 1.19 11.43
CA TYR A 249 16.59 1.46 12.75
C TYR A 249 15.60 1.10 13.85
N MET A 250 16.14 0.65 14.97
CA MET A 250 15.33 0.28 16.12
C MET A 250 14.78 1.54 16.80
N LYS A 251 13.46 1.62 16.91
CA LYS A 251 12.76 2.68 17.63
C LYS A 251 12.61 2.35 19.11
N GLY A 252 12.48 1.06 19.43
CA GLY A 252 12.44 0.60 20.80
C GLY A 252 12.37 -0.92 20.90
N LEU A 253 12.92 -1.43 22.00
CA LEU A 253 12.85 -2.82 22.39
C LEU A 253 12.42 -2.88 23.85
N LYS A 254 11.35 -3.61 24.14
CA LYS A 254 10.85 -3.82 25.49
C LYS A 254 10.76 -5.31 25.77
N VAL A 255 11.54 -5.75 26.73
CA VAL A 255 11.58 -7.14 27.19
C VAL A 255 10.80 -7.23 28.50
N THR A 256 9.86 -8.16 28.59
CA THR A 256 9.10 -8.45 29.81
C THR A 256 9.24 -9.94 30.15
N GLU A 257 8.60 -10.40 31.23
CA GLU A 257 8.68 -11.81 31.62
C GLU A 257 7.87 -12.74 30.70
N LYS A 258 6.92 -12.19 29.94
CA LYS A 258 5.99 -12.97 29.10
C LYS A 258 5.98 -12.55 27.63
N ALA A 259 6.59 -11.42 27.31
CA ALA A 259 6.56 -10.84 25.98
C ALA A 259 7.83 -10.04 25.66
N ILE A 260 8.27 -10.09 24.41
CA ILE A 260 9.24 -9.16 23.85
C ILE A 260 8.55 -8.35 22.75
N HIS A 261 8.68 -7.04 22.84
CA HIS A 261 8.16 -6.08 21.86
C HIS A 261 9.32 -5.36 21.18
N MET A 262 9.37 -5.42 19.86
CA MET A 262 10.35 -4.72 19.04
C MET A 262 9.62 -3.79 18.07
N ALA A 263 10.02 -2.52 18.04
CA ALA A 263 9.55 -1.54 17.09
C ALA A 263 10.73 -1.04 16.24
N VAL A 264 10.59 -1.14 14.92
CA VAL A 264 11.60 -0.73 13.94
C VAL A 264 10.98 0.26 12.97
N ARG A 265 11.75 1.29 12.59
CA ARG A 265 11.38 2.22 11.52
C ARG A 265 12.24 1.96 10.29
N ILE A 266 11.58 1.78 9.16
CA ILE A 266 12.19 1.68 7.84
C ILE A 266 12.17 3.08 7.20
N ALA A 267 13.29 3.44 6.55
CA ALA A 267 13.49 4.74 5.94
C ALA A 267 12.47 5.02 4.82
N PRO A 268 12.08 6.28 4.59
CA PRO A 268 11.03 6.66 3.63
C PRO A 268 11.36 6.28 2.19
N GLN A 269 12.65 6.25 1.79
CA GLN A 269 13.03 5.87 0.43
C GLN A 269 12.74 4.39 0.08
N VAL A 270 12.58 3.53 1.08
CA VAL A 270 12.35 2.08 0.89
C VAL A 270 11.09 1.59 1.61
N ALA A 271 10.23 2.51 2.06
CA ALA A 271 9.01 2.19 2.80
C ALA A 271 7.96 1.38 1.99
N THR A 272 8.10 1.33 0.67
CA THR A 272 7.28 0.51 -0.24
C THR A 272 8.09 -0.58 -0.95
N ASN A 273 9.38 -0.71 -0.66
CA ASN A 273 10.24 -1.72 -1.28
C ASN A 273 10.04 -3.07 -0.55
N GLN A 274 9.42 -4.02 -1.24
CA GLN A 274 9.09 -5.33 -0.69
C GLN A 274 10.31 -6.06 -0.09
N GLU A 275 11.47 -6.02 -0.74
CA GLU A 275 12.65 -6.77 -0.29
C GLU A 275 13.20 -6.23 1.02
N GLU A 276 13.31 -4.91 1.14
CA GLU A 276 13.81 -4.23 2.34
C GLU A 276 12.87 -4.45 3.53
N ILE A 277 11.55 -4.43 3.29
CA ILE A 277 10.55 -4.69 4.32
C ILE A 277 10.61 -6.17 4.74
N TYR A 278 10.69 -7.09 3.78
CA TYR A 278 10.81 -8.52 4.04
C TYR A 278 12.06 -8.87 4.85
N GLN A 279 13.21 -8.33 4.44
CA GLN A 279 14.48 -8.51 5.16
C GLN A 279 14.40 -7.95 6.58
N THR A 280 13.79 -6.77 6.75
CA THR A 280 13.58 -6.17 8.07
C THR A 280 12.74 -7.08 8.96
N ILE A 281 11.57 -7.53 8.48
CA ILE A 281 10.69 -8.44 9.22
C ILE A 281 11.41 -9.75 9.58
N THR A 282 12.13 -10.33 8.62
CA THR A 282 12.89 -11.57 8.81
C THR A 282 13.95 -11.40 9.90
N MET A 283 14.74 -10.32 9.84
CA MET A 283 15.76 -10.01 10.84
C MET A 283 15.17 -9.73 12.22
N MET A 284 13.99 -9.09 12.29
CA MET A 284 13.26 -8.91 13.55
C MET A 284 12.87 -10.26 14.16
N PHE A 285 12.28 -11.17 13.39
CA PHE A 285 11.94 -12.51 13.87
C PHE A 285 13.17 -13.28 14.32
N LEU A 286 14.22 -13.36 13.49
CA LEU A 286 15.45 -14.07 13.81
C LEU A 286 16.13 -13.52 15.07
N SER A 287 16.22 -12.18 15.19
CA SER A 287 16.84 -11.54 16.36
C SER A 287 16.07 -11.85 17.63
N LEU A 288 14.74 -11.74 17.61
CA LEU A 288 13.92 -12.06 18.79
C LEU A 288 13.95 -13.54 19.15
N TYR A 289 13.98 -14.43 18.15
CA TYR A 289 14.12 -15.86 18.38
C TYR A 289 15.48 -16.25 18.95
N GLN A 290 16.55 -15.59 18.50
CA GLN A 290 17.88 -15.77 19.07
C GLN A 290 17.89 -15.44 20.57
N VAL A 291 17.24 -14.35 20.98
CA VAL A 291 17.08 -13.98 22.39
C VAL A 291 16.33 -15.06 23.18
N LEU A 292 15.21 -15.55 22.64
CA LEU A 292 14.45 -16.62 23.29
C LEU A 292 15.28 -17.90 23.42
N ASN A 293 16.06 -18.26 22.41
CA ASN A 293 16.91 -19.43 22.46
C ASN A 293 18.05 -19.29 23.49
N LEU A 294 18.69 -18.12 23.58
CA LEU A 294 19.68 -17.84 24.61
C LEU A 294 19.07 -17.91 26.01
N ALA A 295 17.89 -17.33 26.21
CA ALA A 295 17.18 -17.40 27.49
C ALA A 295 16.83 -18.83 27.89
N LYS A 296 16.49 -19.67 26.91
CA LYS A 296 16.22 -21.11 27.13
C LYS A 296 17.48 -21.87 27.56
N ILE A 297 18.64 -21.51 27.02
CA ILE A 297 19.93 -22.10 27.40
C ILE A 297 20.29 -21.70 28.84
N LEU A 298 20.10 -20.43 29.21
CA LEU A 298 20.39 -19.91 30.55
C LEU A 298 19.42 -20.40 31.64
N ALA A 299 18.23 -20.87 31.25
CA ALA A 299 17.24 -21.40 32.18
C ALA A 299 17.40 -22.90 32.48
N LYS A 300 18.34 -23.58 31.81
CA LYS A 300 18.74 -24.97 32.10
C LYS A 300 19.93 -24.98 33.05
#